data_AF-A0AAE6VRR1-F1
#
_entry.id   AF-A0AAE6VRR1-F1
#
_cell.length_a   1.000
_cell.length_b   1.000
_cell.length_c   1.000
_cell.angle_alpha   90.00
_cell.angle_beta   90.00
_cell.angle_gamma   90.00
#
_symmetry.space_group_name_H-M   'P 1'
#
loop_
_entity.id
_entity.type
_entity.pdbx_description
1 polymer ?
#
loop_
_entity_poly.entity_id
_entity_poly.type
_entity_poly.pdbx_seq_one_letter_code
_entity_poly.pdbx_strand_id
1 'polypeptide(L)'
;MAKRSRVETELTVNQILDEAFKQILTIGFEAMSYTTLSAATGVSRTGISHHFPRKTEFLVRLDQRIGQFFIEGLDFSSISALEQSWAEVMKQPERKAVLQLFFSLCGSSDESMKILKSLNIVIEAAVSHFADAGRKCVEQLIGNSALALLQDVPK
;
A
#
# COMPACT_ATOMS: atom_id res chain seq x y z
N MET A 1 16.49 34.78 6.16
CA MET A 1 15.59 33.67 5.77
C MET A 1 15.04 33.06 7.04
N ALA A 2 13.73 33.12 7.26
CA ALA A 2 13.13 32.56 8.46
C ALA A 2 13.31 31.03 8.48
N LYS A 3 13.87 30.49 9.57
CA LYS A 3 13.83 29.05 9.87
C LYS A 3 12.36 28.64 9.86
N ARG A 4 11.93 27.84 8.88
CA ARG A 4 10.62 27.17 8.94
C ARG A 4 10.48 26.50 10.31
N SER A 5 9.30 26.61 10.91
CA SER A 5 9.07 25.92 12.16
C SER A 5 9.07 24.40 11.92
N ARG A 6 9.43 23.62 12.95
CA ARG A 6 9.37 22.15 12.88
C ARG A 6 7.97 21.67 12.48
N VAL A 7 6.94 22.37 12.96
CA VAL A 7 5.53 22.09 12.67
C VAL A 7 5.21 22.26 11.19
N GLU A 8 5.63 23.36 10.56
CA GLU A 8 5.43 23.58 9.11
C GLU A 8 6.12 22.51 8.26
N THR A 9 7.28 22.04 8.72
CA THR A 9 8.02 20.98 8.04
C THR A 9 7.27 19.65 8.11
N GLU A 10 6.77 19.28 9.30
CA GLU A 10 5.98 18.06 9.50
C GLU A 10 4.67 18.10 8.68
N LEU A 11 3.99 19.24 8.62
CA LEU A 11 2.79 19.42 7.78
C LEU A 11 3.08 19.20 6.30
N THR A 12 4.19 19.77 5.80
CA THR A 12 4.61 19.59 4.39
C THR A 12 4.88 18.11 4.10
N VAL A 13 5.60 17.42 4.99
CA VAL A 13 5.91 15.99 4.84
C VAL A 13 4.64 15.15 4.82
N ASN A 14 3.69 15.41 5.70
CA ASN A 14 2.42 14.69 5.74
C ASN A 14 1.60 14.92 4.47
N GLN A 15 1.52 16.16 3.98
CA GLN A 15 0.84 16.47 2.72
C GLN A 15 1.43 15.69 1.53
N ILE A 16 2.76 15.58 1.47
CA ILE A 16 3.44 14.78 0.43
C ILE A 16 3.08 13.30 0.58
N LEU A 17 3.08 12.76 1.80
CA LEU A 17 2.75 11.36 2.06
C LEU A 17 1.29 11.03 1.75
N ASP A 18 0.36 11.93 2.05
CA ASP A 18 -1.06 11.78 1.72
C ASP A 18 -1.28 11.69 0.21
N GLU A 19 -0.65 12.59 -0.55
CA GLU A 19 -0.76 12.58 -2.00
C GLU A 19 -0.02 11.39 -2.62
N ALA A 20 1.14 11.00 -2.08
CA ALA A 20 1.85 9.81 -2.51
C ALA A 20 1.01 8.54 -2.28
N PHE A 21 0.38 8.41 -1.12
CA PHE A 21 -0.52 7.31 -0.82
C PHE A 21 -1.66 7.23 -1.84
N LYS A 22 -2.32 8.37 -2.12
CA LYS A 22 -3.37 8.44 -3.14
C LYS A 22 -2.88 8.04 -4.53
N GLN A 23 -1.75 8.58 -4.98
CA GLN A 23 -1.21 8.26 -6.32
C GLN A 23 -0.80 6.79 -6.45
N ILE A 24 -0.21 6.20 -5.41
CA ILE A 24 0.15 4.78 -5.38
C ILE A 24 -1.08 3.89 -5.61
N LEU A 25 -2.22 4.23 -5.00
CA LEU A 25 -3.44 3.43 -5.12
C LEU A 25 -4.28 3.72 -6.38
N THR A 26 -4.02 4.83 -7.06
CA THR A 26 -4.85 5.26 -8.21
C THR A 26 -4.13 5.10 -9.55
N ILE A 27 -2.89 5.58 -9.64
CA ILE A 27 -2.07 5.51 -10.87
C ILE A 27 -0.95 4.47 -10.77
N GLY A 28 -0.69 3.94 -9.58
CA GLY A 28 0.35 2.94 -9.33
C GLY A 28 1.69 3.54 -8.91
N PHE A 29 2.45 2.78 -8.14
CA PHE A 29 3.76 3.22 -7.65
C PHE A 29 4.73 3.54 -8.79
N GLU A 30 4.77 2.76 -9.88
CA GLU A 30 5.66 3.02 -11.01
C GLU A 30 5.37 4.35 -11.73
N ALA A 31 4.10 4.68 -11.94
CA ALA A 31 3.70 5.94 -12.59
C ALA A 31 3.86 7.17 -11.67
N MET A 32 3.77 7.00 -10.35
CA MET A 32 4.02 8.09 -9.39
C MET A 32 5.45 8.62 -9.54
N SER A 33 5.62 9.95 -9.55
CA SER A 33 6.93 10.60 -9.65
C SER A 33 6.99 11.89 -8.83
N TYR A 34 8.20 12.41 -8.61
CA TYR A 34 8.39 13.73 -8.02
C TYR A 34 7.66 14.83 -8.79
N THR A 35 7.51 14.69 -10.10
CA THR A 35 6.78 15.66 -10.94
C THR A 35 5.28 15.60 -10.68
N THR A 36 4.68 14.40 -10.63
CA THR A 36 3.25 14.25 -10.36
C THR A 36 2.90 14.67 -8.94
N LEU A 37 3.75 14.37 -7.96
CA LEU A 37 3.60 14.83 -6.57
C LEU A 37 3.74 16.36 -6.46
N SER A 38 4.69 16.95 -7.18
CA SER A 38 4.89 18.40 -7.18
C SER A 38 3.69 19.15 -7.76
N ALA A 39 3.15 18.65 -8.87
CA ALA A 39 1.96 19.22 -9.49
C ALA A 39 0.71 19.13 -8.58
N ALA A 40 0.55 18.03 -7.84
CA ALA A 40 -0.62 17.81 -7.00
C ALA A 40 -0.54 18.50 -5.63
N THR A 41 0.65 18.58 -5.03
CA THR A 41 0.84 19.17 -3.69
C THR A 41 1.19 20.66 -3.71
N GLY A 42 1.69 21.17 -4.83
CA GLY A 42 2.30 22.50 -4.93
C GLY A 42 3.69 22.61 -4.28
N VAL A 43 4.22 21.53 -3.69
CA VAL A 43 5.60 21.47 -3.19
C VAL A 43 6.55 21.30 -4.37
N SER A 44 7.66 22.05 -4.41
CA SER A 44 8.62 21.92 -5.52
C SER A 44 9.24 20.53 -5.57
N ARG A 45 9.60 20.06 -6.78
CA ARG A 45 10.32 18.78 -6.97
C ARG A 45 11.55 18.67 -6.06
N THR A 46 12.34 19.74 -5.96
CA THR A 46 13.52 19.80 -5.09
C THR A 46 13.16 19.74 -3.60
N GLY A 47 12.04 20.36 -3.19
CA GLY A 47 11.53 20.26 -1.83
C GLY A 47 11.10 18.84 -1.46
N ILE A 48 10.45 18.14 -2.39
CA ILE A 48 10.06 16.74 -2.22
C ILE A 48 11.32 15.86 -2.14
N SER A 49 12.29 16.01 -3.05
CA SER A 49 13.53 15.23 -3.04
C SER A 49 14.41 15.50 -1.81
N HIS A 50 14.28 16.67 -1.18
CA HIS A 50 14.95 16.96 0.08
C HIS A 50 14.42 16.10 1.23
N HIS A 51 13.10 15.87 1.28
CA HIS A 51 12.47 15.04 2.31
C HIS A 51 12.49 13.54 1.98
N PHE A 52 12.49 13.20 0.70
CA PHE A 52 12.48 11.83 0.19
C PHE A 52 13.52 11.70 -0.92
N PRO A 53 14.80 11.47 -0.62
CA PRO A 53 15.85 11.38 -1.64
C PRO A 53 15.66 10.23 -2.64
N ARG A 54 14.95 9.17 -2.23
CA ARG A 54 14.63 8.03 -3.08
C ARG A 54 13.13 7.79 -3.13
N LYS A 55 12.62 7.40 -4.30
CA LYS A 55 11.21 7.06 -4.50
C LYS A 55 10.73 5.91 -3.60
N THR A 56 11.62 4.96 -3.29
CA THR A 56 11.32 3.82 -2.40
C THR A 56 11.05 4.24 -0.95
N GLU A 57 11.54 5.40 -0.50
CA GLU A 57 11.27 5.88 0.87
C GLU A 57 9.80 6.20 1.11
N PHE A 58 9.03 6.54 0.06
CA PHE A 58 7.58 6.68 0.18
C PHE A 58 6.94 5.37 0.64
N LEU A 59 7.33 4.24 0.05
CA LEU A 59 6.82 2.92 0.44
C LEU A 59 7.21 2.57 1.87
N VAL A 60 8.46 2.82 2.26
CA VAL A 60 8.91 2.57 3.64
C VAL A 60 8.09 3.37 4.65
N ARG A 61 7.80 4.64 4.36
CA ARG A 61 7.02 5.51 5.24
C ARG A 61 5.51 5.22 5.22
N LEU A 62 5.01 4.62 4.14
CA LEU A 62 3.60 4.30 3.95
C LEU A 62 3.26 2.83 4.23
N ASP A 63 4.22 1.92 4.41
CA ASP A 63 3.99 0.46 4.57
C ASP A 63 2.88 0.16 5.59
N GLN A 64 3.00 0.71 6.80
CA GLN A 64 1.99 0.52 7.85
C GLN A 64 0.62 1.07 7.44
N ARG A 65 0.57 2.25 6.81
CA ARG A 65 -0.69 2.88 6.38
C ARG A 65 -1.35 2.09 5.25
N ILE A 66 -0.58 1.59 4.29
CA ILE A 66 -1.05 0.76 3.18
C ILE A 66 -1.61 -0.56 3.72
N GLY A 67 -0.91 -1.19 4.66
CA GLY A 67 -1.39 -2.40 5.32
C GLY A 67 -2.66 -2.18 6.10
N GLN A 68 -2.68 -1.16 6.95
CA GLN A 68 -3.83 -0.81 7.75
C GLN A 68 -5.04 -0.51 6.87
N PHE A 69 -4.85 0.28 5.81
CA PHE A 69 -5.90 0.56 4.84
C PHE A 69 -6.46 -0.73 4.26
N PHE A 70 -5.65 -1.71 3.86
CA PHE A 70 -6.12 -2.99 3.35
C PHE A 70 -6.89 -3.80 4.42
N ILE A 71 -6.32 -3.95 5.61
CA ILE A 71 -6.88 -4.72 6.74
C ILE A 71 -8.24 -4.21 7.18
N GLU A 72 -8.47 -2.88 7.15
CA GLU A 72 -9.76 -2.28 7.50
C GLU A 72 -10.93 -2.76 6.63
N GLY A 73 -10.65 -3.38 5.48
CA GLY A 73 -11.66 -3.97 4.61
C GLY A 73 -11.95 -5.44 4.88
N LEU A 74 -11.25 -6.06 5.83
CA LEU A 74 -11.34 -7.49 6.13
C LEU A 74 -12.10 -7.75 7.42
N ASP A 75 -12.91 -8.80 7.41
CA ASP A 75 -13.69 -9.26 8.56
C ASP A 75 -13.08 -10.56 9.12
N PHE A 76 -12.54 -10.47 10.34
CA PHE A 76 -11.94 -11.60 11.06
C PHE A 76 -12.89 -12.26 12.08
N SER A 77 -14.21 -12.08 11.95
CA SER A 77 -15.21 -12.73 12.80
C SER A 77 -15.36 -14.23 12.51
N SER A 78 -15.16 -14.65 11.26
CA SER A 78 -15.14 -16.06 10.84
C SER A 78 -14.37 -16.23 9.53
N ILE A 79 -13.97 -17.46 9.20
CA ILE A 79 -13.31 -17.76 7.91
C ILE A 79 -14.21 -17.37 6.72
N SER A 80 -15.50 -17.69 6.78
CA SER A 80 -16.43 -17.33 5.70
C SER A 80 -16.59 -15.81 5.57
N ALA A 81 -16.56 -15.06 6.67
CA ALA A 81 -16.61 -13.60 6.65
C ALA A 81 -15.31 -13.01 6.06
N LEU A 82 -14.16 -13.61 6.37
CA LEU A 82 -12.87 -13.23 5.79
C LEU A 82 -12.86 -13.43 4.27
N GLU A 83 -13.32 -14.59 3.79
CA GLU A 83 -13.42 -14.87 2.35
C GLU A 83 -14.36 -13.89 1.63
N GLN A 84 -15.52 -13.62 2.21
CA GLN A 84 -16.51 -12.69 1.64
C GLN A 84 -15.98 -11.25 1.62
N SER A 85 -15.46 -10.76 2.74
CA SER A 85 -14.89 -9.41 2.84
C SER A 85 -13.68 -9.24 1.92
N TRP A 86 -12.83 -10.26 1.76
CA TRP A 86 -11.75 -10.25 0.78
C TRP A 86 -12.25 -10.12 -0.66
N ALA A 87 -13.30 -10.87 -1.02
CA ALA A 87 -13.91 -10.75 -2.34
C ALA A 87 -14.49 -9.34 -2.59
N GLU A 88 -15.05 -8.69 -1.58
CA GLU A 88 -15.50 -7.29 -1.67
C GLU A 88 -14.32 -6.31 -1.80
N VAL A 89 -13.23 -6.54 -1.07
CA VAL A 89 -11.99 -5.77 -1.20
C VAL A 89 -11.45 -5.84 -2.63
N MET A 90 -11.50 -7.00 -3.28
CA MET A 90 -11.08 -7.19 -4.67
C MET A 90 -11.93 -6.44 -5.70
N LYS A 91 -13.16 -6.02 -5.35
CA LYS A 91 -14.01 -5.18 -6.20
C LYS A 91 -13.71 -3.69 -6.07
N GLN A 92 -13.01 -3.28 -5.02
CA GLN A 92 -12.66 -1.89 -4.75
C GLN A 92 -11.31 -1.55 -5.40
N PRO A 93 -11.25 -0.64 -6.39
CA PRO A 93 -10.03 -0.39 -7.16
C PRO A 93 -8.82 -0.03 -6.29
N GLU A 94 -8.99 0.86 -5.32
CA GLU A 94 -7.89 1.32 -4.46
C GLU A 94 -7.36 0.21 -3.55
N ARG A 95 -8.24 -0.63 -3.00
CA ARG A 95 -7.81 -1.75 -2.14
C ARG A 95 -7.22 -2.90 -2.94
N LYS A 96 -7.78 -3.16 -4.13
CA LYS A 96 -7.18 -4.07 -5.11
C LYS A 96 -5.79 -3.59 -5.54
N ALA A 97 -5.58 -2.28 -5.69
CA ALA A 97 -4.28 -1.70 -6.01
C ALA A 97 -3.21 -1.99 -4.94
N VAL A 98 -3.61 -2.17 -3.68
CA VAL A 98 -2.68 -2.62 -2.62
C VAL A 98 -2.12 -4.02 -2.92
N LEU A 99 -2.96 -4.96 -3.36
CA LEU A 99 -2.51 -6.30 -3.77
C LEU A 99 -1.65 -6.26 -5.05
N GLN A 100 -2.03 -5.45 -6.04
CA GLN A 100 -1.22 -5.23 -7.23
C GLN A 100 0.16 -4.66 -6.89
N LEU A 101 0.21 -3.70 -5.96
CA LEU A 101 1.45 -3.15 -5.43
C LEU A 101 2.29 -4.26 -4.81
N PHE A 102 1.75 -5.07 -3.90
CA PHE A 102 2.50 -6.20 -3.30
C PHE A 102 3.12 -7.12 -4.36
N PHE A 103 2.32 -7.55 -5.35
CA PHE A 103 2.82 -8.43 -6.40
C PHE A 103 3.88 -7.77 -7.29
N SER A 104 3.72 -6.49 -7.61
CA SER A 104 4.73 -5.74 -8.38
C SER A 104 6.08 -5.69 -7.66
N LEU A 105 6.06 -5.63 -6.32
CA LEU A 105 7.25 -5.54 -5.50
C LEU A 105 7.96 -6.89 -5.30
N CYS A 106 7.23 -8.01 -5.39
CA CYS A 106 7.84 -9.35 -5.43
C CYS A 106 8.78 -9.52 -6.62
N GLY A 107 8.50 -8.85 -7.75
CA GLY A 107 9.35 -8.86 -8.95
C GLY A 107 10.52 -7.87 -8.90
N SER A 108 10.61 -7.01 -7.88
CA SER A 108 11.66 -6.01 -7.76
C SER A 108 12.98 -6.61 -7.30
N SER A 109 14.08 -6.18 -7.91
CA SER A 109 15.44 -6.54 -7.49
C SER A 109 15.92 -5.77 -6.26
N ASP A 110 15.19 -4.73 -5.82
CA ASP A 110 15.55 -3.92 -4.67
C ASP A 110 15.10 -4.58 -3.35
N GLU A 111 16.05 -5.08 -2.58
CA GLU A 111 15.79 -5.77 -1.30
C GLU A 111 15.11 -4.86 -0.27
N SER A 112 15.28 -3.54 -0.36
CA SER A 112 14.59 -2.59 0.52
C SER A 112 13.08 -2.55 0.27
N MET A 113 12.62 -3.03 -0.90
CA MET A 113 11.21 -3.08 -1.30
C MET A 113 10.54 -4.43 -0.99
N LYS A 114 11.30 -5.46 -0.62
CA LYS A 114 10.77 -6.81 -0.32
C LYS A 114 9.99 -6.91 1.00
N ILE A 115 9.87 -5.80 1.72
CA ILE A 115 9.36 -5.75 3.08
C ILE A 115 8.11 -4.86 3.10
N LEU A 116 7.02 -5.31 2.50
CA LEU A 116 5.70 -4.87 2.93
C LEU A 116 5.29 -5.76 4.10
N LYS A 117 5.63 -5.32 5.31
CA LYS A 117 5.26 -6.05 6.55
C LYS A 117 3.75 -6.13 6.71
N SER A 118 3.04 -5.21 6.08
CA SER A 118 1.59 -5.16 5.98
C SER A 118 0.90 -6.49 5.65
N LEU A 119 1.42 -7.31 4.73
CA LEU A 119 0.84 -8.64 4.47
C LEU A 119 1.05 -9.63 5.63
N ASN A 120 2.19 -9.55 6.32
CA ASN A 120 2.41 -10.36 7.52
C ASN A 120 1.39 -9.99 8.60
N ILE A 121 0.99 -8.71 8.71
CA ILE A 121 -0.04 -8.31 9.67
C ILE A 121 -1.39 -8.98 9.36
N VAL A 122 -1.76 -9.12 8.07
CA VAL A 122 -2.99 -9.84 7.68
C VAL A 122 -2.92 -11.32 8.07
N ILE A 123 -1.78 -11.97 7.81
CA ILE A 123 -1.55 -13.37 8.16
C ILE A 123 -1.56 -13.54 9.69
N GLU A 124 -0.87 -12.66 10.43
CA GLU A 124 -0.83 -12.67 11.90
C GLU A 124 -2.22 -12.46 12.50
N ALA A 125 -3.01 -11.54 11.96
CA ALA A 125 -4.40 -11.33 12.38
C ALA A 125 -5.25 -12.59 12.15
N ALA A 126 -5.15 -13.21 10.96
CA ALA A 126 -5.88 -14.43 10.66
C ALA A 126 -5.44 -15.61 11.54
N VAL A 127 -4.14 -15.74 11.82
CA VAL A 127 -3.59 -16.77 12.72
C VAL A 127 -4.05 -16.53 14.16
N SER A 128 -4.11 -15.28 14.61
CA SER A 128 -4.57 -14.98 15.97
C SER A 128 -6.05 -15.33 16.17
N HIS A 129 -6.88 -15.23 15.13
CA HIS A 129 -8.31 -15.54 15.21
C HIS A 129 -8.64 -17.00 14.92
N PHE A 130 -7.92 -17.65 14.00
CA PHE A 130 -8.29 -18.96 13.44
C PHE A 130 -7.14 -19.98 13.41
N ALA A 131 -6.01 -19.67 14.04
CA ALA A 131 -4.79 -20.50 14.03
C ALA A 131 -4.35 -20.85 12.59
N ASP A 132 -3.91 -22.10 12.37
CA ASP A 132 -3.42 -22.58 11.07
C ASP A 132 -4.47 -22.50 9.95
N ALA A 133 -5.77 -22.59 10.29
CA ALA A 133 -6.84 -22.44 9.31
C ALA A 133 -6.89 -21.02 8.73
N GLY A 134 -6.62 -19.99 9.56
CA GLY A 134 -6.53 -18.61 9.11
C GLY A 134 -5.35 -18.38 8.17
N ARG A 135 -4.18 -18.94 8.51
CA ARG A 135 -2.99 -18.90 7.64
C ARG A 135 -3.28 -19.46 6.26
N LYS A 136 -3.81 -20.68 6.20
CA LYS A 136 -4.16 -21.35 4.93
C LYS A 136 -5.19 -20.58 4.12
N CYS A 137 -6.21 -20.04 4.80
CA CYS A 137 -7.22 -19.21 4.17
C CYS A 137 -6.60 -17.98 3.48
N VAL A 138 -5.75 -17.23 4.19
CA VAL A 138 -5.09 -16.04 3.62
C VAL A 138 -4.16 -16.41 2.46
N GLU A 139 -3.36 -17.47 2.60
CA GLU A 139 -2.49 -17.96 1.51
C GLU A 139 -3.30 -18.32 0.25
N GLN A 140 -4.43 -19.00 0.43
CA GLN A 140 -5.33 -19.34 -0.68
C GLN A 140 -5.96 -18.09 -1.31
N LEU A 141 -6.42 -17.13 -0.50
CA LEU A 141 -6.99 -15.87 -0.98
C LEU A 141 -5.97 -15.03 -1.74
N ILE A 142 -4.72 -14.98 -1.29
CA ILE A 142 -3.61 -14.33 -2.02
C ILE A 142 -3.40 -15.01 -3.38
N GLY A 143 -3.34 -16.35 -3.42
CA GLY A 143 -3.21 -17.10 -4.67
C GLY A 143 -4.37 -16.85 -5.64
N ASN A 144 -5.60 -16.89 -5.14
CA ASN A 144 -6.80 -16.57 -5.92
C ASN A 144 -6.79 -15.13 -6.44
N SER A 145 -6.30 -14.18 -5.63
CA SER A 145 -6.18 -12.78 -6.02
C SER A 145 -5.17 -12.60 -7.15
N ALA A 146 -4.03 -13.31 -7.10
CA ALA A 146 -3.05 -13.30 -8.18
C ALA A 146 -3.65 -13.84 -9.50
N LEU A 147 -4.40 -14.95 -9.45
CA LEU A 147 -5.09 -15.50 -10.62
C LEU A 147 -6.12 -14.52 -11.17
N ALA A 148 -6.93 -13.91 -10.32
CA ALA A 148 -7.91 -12.91 -10.72
C ALA A 148 -7.26 -11.69 -11.39
N LEU A 149 -6.12 -11.22 -10.87
CA LEU A 149 -5.37 -10.12 -11.45
C LEU A 149 -4.74 -10.46 -12.81
N LEU A 150 -4.29 -11.70 -13.01
CA LEU A 150 -3.77 -12.16 -14.31
C LEU A 150 -4.86 -12.27 -15.38
N GLN A 151 -6.09 -12.56 -14.96
CA GLN A 151 -7.26 -12.65 -15.84
C GLN A 151 -7.91 -11.30 -16.12
N ASP A 152 -7.61 -10.30 -15.28
CA ASP A 152 -8.06 -8.92 -15.43
C ASP A 152 -7.25 -8.22 -16.52
N VAL A 153 -7.54 -8.58 -17.77
CA VAL A 153 -6.95 -7.92 -18.94
C VAL A 153 -7.40 -6.45 -18.91
N PRO A 154 -6.48 -5.47 -18.89
CA PRO A 154 -6.87 -4.07 -19.02
C PRO A 154 -7.61 -3.89 -20.34
N LYS A 155 -8.86 -3.40 -20.26
CA LYS A 155 -9.62 -2.97 -21.43
C LYS A 155 -9.06 -1.69 -22.03
#